data_AF-I4AL40-F1
#
_entry.id   AF-I4AL40-F1
#
_cell.length_a   1.000
_cell.length_b   1.000
_cell.length_c   1.000
_cell.angle_alpha   90.00
_cell.angle_beta   90.00
_cell.angle_gamma   90.00
#
_symmetry.space_group_name_H-M   'P 1'
#
loop_
_entity.id
_entity.type
_entity.pdbx_description
1 polymer ?
#
loop_
_entity_poly.entity_id
_entity_poly.type
_entity_poly.pdbx_seq_one_letter_code
_entity_poly.pdbx_strand_id
1 'polypeptide(L)'
;MGLAVLLHAIGTIPLFASRAFLPAFLTSLLFRLPSVFPFADVDAPSAELFITKTPVIIVLGILAVLEILADKNTDIKTLWLQAEPFLKPIIYSIMLLGVVDNDSEAIMQGIYQAGMGDYVMIFFTAGAVYSLTILRTRIQEWLLEIDGDGDLFLNFIFSSIEDTFVFFGFFLLLVTGIGAIIFFGIIVGVLYLWQQKIKTNEEKQKIACSSCQHKNPPFALECSNCHTSQSQIYKIGFLGQKKNEQLNNDTKARKKQTFNLLTQERCGYCASKTNKKVCPTCRKEHILNTSENRKAYIMFIQKRYATWLPLSIGLGFIPIVGIAIAVLGANLYVFAPMKRQIPSIKAVGVQILTKILLFCVIFFGSVAGFILAPLYCSVRFFMWRTAFVKHWK
;
A
#
# COMPACT_ATOMS: atom_id res chain seq x y z
N MET A 1 -38.82 -0.56 -0.02
CA MET A 1 -37.72 0.37 -0.35
C MET A 1 -37.66 0.50 -1.86
N GLY A 2 -37.69 1.72 -2.41
CA GLY A 2 -37.39 1.90 -3.83
C GLY A 2 -35.97 1.41 -4.12
N LEU A 3 -35.81 0.62 -5.18
CA LEU A 3 -34.52 0.10 -5.63
C LEU A 3 -33.48 1.24 -5.73
N ALA A 4 -33.90 2.41 -6.22
CA ALA A 4 -33.11 3.64 -6.30
C ALA A 4 -32.50 4.10 -4.97
N VAL A 5 -33.28 4.02 -3.88
CA VAL A 5 -32.85 4.43 -2.53
C VAL A 5 -31.96 3.37 -1.90
N LEU A 6 -32.27 2.09 -2.11
CA LEU A 6 -31.43 0.99 -1.64
C LEU A 6 -30.07 1.02 -2.37
N LEU A 7 -30.07 1.30 -3.68
CA LEU A 7 -28.86 1.50 -4.48
C LEU A 7 -28.14 2.79 -4.14
N HIS A 8 -28.84 3.86 -3.76
CA HIS A 8 -28.17 5.07 -3.30
C HIS A 8 -27.56 4.86 -1.92
N ALA A 9 -28.31 4.33 -0.96
CA ALA A 9 -27.85 4.02 0.38
C ALA A 9 -26.67 3.05 0.33
N ILE A 10 -26.77 1.96 -0.46
CA ILE A 10 -25.70 0.96 -0.63
C ILE A 10 -24.55 1.42 -1.54
N GLY A 11 -24.82 2.23 -2.56
CA GLY A 11 -23.79 2.93 -3.35
C GLY A 11 -23.04 3.96 -2.51
N THR A 12 -23.72 4.54 -1.51
CA THR A 12 -23.13 5.35 -0.46
C THR A 12 -22.68 4.54 0.76
N ILE A 13 -22.79 3.20 0.75
CA ILE A 13 -22.42 2.41 1.92
C ILE A 13 -20.89 2.43 2.10
N PRO A 14 -20.43 2.36 3.36
CA PRO A 14 -19.04 2.13 3.79
C PRO A 14 -18.19 1.13 2.99
N LEU A 15 -18.78 0.24 2.19
CA LEU A 15 -18.09 -0.78 1.38
C LEU A 15 -17.16 -0.16 0.33
N PHE A 16 -17.48 1.05 -0.14
CA PHE A 16 -16.58 1.85 -0.96
C PHE A 16 -15.78 2.87 -0.15
N ALA A 17 -15.53 2.63 1.15
CA ALA A 17 -14.55 3.42 1.94
C ALA A 17 -13.16 3.47 1.27
N SER A 18 -12.94 2.57 0.32
CA SER A 18 -11.88 2.56 -0.66
C SER A 18 -11.80 3.85 -1.52
N ARG A 19 -12.90 4.29 -2.13
CA ARG A 19 -12.99 5.48 -2.99
C ARG A 19 -14.25 6.26 -2.64
N ALA A 20 -14.13 7.51 -2.20
CA ALA A 20 -15.30 8.31 -1.83
C ALA A 20 -15.92 9.03 -3.03
N PHE A 21 -15.10 9.51 -3.97
CA PHE A 21 -15.58 10.37 -5.05
C PHE A 21 -16.01 9.58 -6.28
N LEU A 22 -15.35 8.45 -6.56
CA LEU A 22 -15.70 7.61 -7.72
C LEU A 22 -17.12 7.03 -7.65
N PRO A 23 -17.57 6.38 -6.54
CA PRO A 23 -18.96 5.89 -6.45
C PRO A 23 -19.98 7.03 -6.44
N ALA A 24 -19.66 8.15 -5.80
CA ALA A 24 -20.52 9.33 -5.77
C ALA A 24 -20.74 9.91 -7.18
N PHE A 25 -19.66 9.99 -7.98
CA PHE A 25 -19.73 10.39 -9.38
C PHE A 25 -20.55 9.39 -10.23
N LEU A 26 -20.32 8.09 -10.09
CA LEU A 26 -21.10 7.06 -10.81
C LEU A 26 -22.58 7.11 -10.47
N THR A 27 -22.91 7.30 -9.18
CA THR A 27 -24.30 7.45 -8.71
C THR A 27 -24.95 8.70 -9.28
N SER A 28 -24.21 9.82 -9.34
CA SER A 28 -24.70 11.07 -9.95
C SER A 28 -25.01 10.92 -11.45
N LEU A 29 -24.17 10.17 -12.17
CA LEU A 29 -24.37 9.87 -13.59
C LEU A 29 -25.56 8.94 -13.81
N LEU A 30 -25.73 7.92 -12.96
CA LEU A 30 -26.85 6.99 -13.02
C LEU A 30 -28.20 7.73 -12.93
N PHE A 31 -28.33 8.65 -11.98
CA PHE A 31 -29.58 9.42 -11.82
C PHE A 31 -29.80 10.46 -12.93
N ARG A 32 -28.73 11.00 -13.52
CA ARG A 32 -28.86 11.99 -14.60
C ARG A 32 -29.11 11.34 -15.96
N LEU A 33 -28.52 10.18 -16.22
CA LEU A 33 -28.50 9.51 -17.52
C LEU A 33 -28.78 7.99 -17.37
N PRO A 34 -29.98 7.59 -16.94
CA PRO A 34 -30.31 6.19 -16.70
C PRO A 34 -30.19 5.33 -17.98
N SER A 35 -30.41 5.92 -19.16
CA SER A 35 -30.29 5.22 -20.46
C SER A 35 -28.88 4.70 -20.79
N VAL A 36 -27.84 5.22 -20.13
CA VAL A 36 -26.46 4.74 -20.28
C VAL A 36 -26.24 3.42 -19.52
N PHE A 37 -27.14 3.06 -18.60
CA PHE A 37 -27.06 1.90 -17.72
C PHE A 37 -28.19 0.90 -18.03
N PRO A 38 -28.05 0.04 -19.04
CA PRO A 38 -29.13 -0.83 -19.54
C PRO A 38 -29.60 -1.91 -18.54
N PHE A 39 -28.91 -2.07 -17.42
CA PHE A 39 -29.21 -3.05 -16.37
C PHE A 39 -29.85 -2.44 -15.12
N ALA A 40 -30.12 -1.13 -15.14
CA ALA A 40 -30.63 -0.39 -14.01
C ALA A 40 -32.03 0.16 -14.35
N ASP A 41 -33.07 -0.59 -14.04
CA ASP A 41 -34.45 -0.08 -14.00
C ASP A 41 -34.59 0.82 -12.77
N VAL A 42 -34.01 2.01 -12.87
CA VAL A 42 -34.03 3.04 -11.83
C VAL A 42 -34.91 4.17 -12.35
N ASP A 43 -36.06 4.36 -11.72
CA ASP A 43 -36.94 5.49 -12.01
C ASP A 43 -36.14 6.78 -11.84
N ALA A 44 -36.16 7.62 -12.88
CA ALA A 44 -35.52 8.93 -12.82
C ALA A 44 -36.19 9.72 -11.68
N PRO A 45 -35.42 10.25 -10.71
CA PRO A 45 -36.00 10.96 -9.58
C PRO A 45 -36.81 12.17 -10.07
N SER A 46 -37.99 12.38 -9.46
CA SER A 46 -38.96 13.42 -9.81
C SER A 46 -38.44 14.85 -9.61
N ALA A 47 -37.46 15.04 -8.72
CA ALA A 47 -36.86 16.33 -8.39
C ALA A 47 -35.39 16.42 -8.85
N GLU A 48 -34.93 17.65 -9.17
CA GLU A 48 -33.51 17.96 -9.36
C GLU A 48 -32.73 17.79 -8.05
N LEU A 49 -32.35 16.56 -7.72
CA LEU A 49 -31.46 16.26 -6.60
C LEU A 49 -30.18 17.09 -6.71
N PHE A 50 -29.66 17.57 -5.59
CA PHE A 50 -28.39 18.30 -5.52
C PHE A 50 -27.26 17.56 -6.27
N ILE A 51 -27.20 16.23 -6.14
CA ILE A 51 -26.18 15.38 -6.77
C ILE A 51 -26.30 15.32 -8.30
N THR A 52 -27.46 15.60 -8.88
CA THR A 52 -27.71 15.57 -10.33
C THR A 52 -27.37 16.89 -11.04
N LYS A 53 -27.03 17.94 -10.28
CA LYS A 53 -26.67 19.26 -10.84
C LYS A 53 -25.35 19.17 -11.60
N THR A 54 -25.32 19.67 -12.83
CA THR A 54 -24.12 19.73 -13.69
C THR A 54 -22.83 20.18 -12.97
N PRO A 55 -22.81 21.28 -12.19
CA PRO A 55 -21.59 21.68 -11.49
C PRO A 55 -21.12 20.64 -10.46
N VAL A 56 -22.05 19.97 -9.77
CA VAL A 56 -21.72 18.94 -8.77
C VAL A 56 -21.14 17.70 -9.45
N ILE A 57 -21.71 17.26 -10.56
CA ILE A 57 -21.20 16.13 -11.35
C ILE A 57 -19.77 16.40 -11.85
N ILE A 58 -19.51 17.62 -12.37
CA ILE A 58 -18.16 17.99 -12.85
C ILE A 58 -17.16 17.97 -11.70
N VAL A 59 -17.50 18.56 -10.55
CA VAL A 59 -16.63 18.58 -9.37
C VAL A 59 -16.35 17.16 -8.88
N LEU A 60 -17.37 16.31 -8.79
CA LEU A 60 -17.20 14.91 -8.40
C LEU A 60 -16.34 14.12 -9.38
N GLY A 61 -16.47 14.37 -10.69
CA GLY A 61 -15.63 13.76 -11.72
C GLY A 61 -14.16 14.15 -11.58
N ILE A 62 -13.88 15.45 -11.37
CA ILE A 62 -12.52 15.93 -11.12
C ILE A 62 -11.95 15.30 -9.84
N LEU A 63 -12.71 15.31 -8.75
CA LEU A 63 -12.28 14.73 -7.48
C LEU A 63 -12.06 13.22 -7.57
N ALA A 64 -12.87 12.49 -8.33
CA ALA A 64 -12.67 11.06 -8.58
C ALA A 64 -11.38 10.79 -9.35
N VAL A 65 -11.06 11.58 -10.37
CA VAL A 65 -9.80 11.48 -11.12
C VAL A 65 -8.61 11.79 -10.21
N LEU A 66 -8.69 12.88 -9.43
CA LEU A 66 -7.65 13.24 -8.48
C LEU A 66 -7.46 12.17 -7.40
N GLU A 67 -8.53 11.56 -6.90
CA GLU A 67 -8.47 10.43 -5.97
C GLU A 67 -7.68 9.27 -6.58
N ILE A 68 -8.00 8.89 -7.83
CA ILE A 68 -7.29 7.81 -8.56
C ILE A 68 -5.80 8.13 -8.73
N LEU A 69 -5.48 9.37 -9.12
CA LEU A 69 -4.10 9.80 -9.32
C LEU A 69 -3.31 9.88 -7.99
N ALA A 70 -3.96 10.33 -6.92
CA ALA A 70 -3.37 10.43 -5.58
C ALA A 70 -2.98 9.04 -5.04
N ASP A 71 -3.86 8.04 -5.17
CA ASP A 71 -3.57 6.68 -4.68
C ASP A 71 -2.47 5.95 -5.46
N LYS A 72 -2.25 6.35 -6.72
CA LYS A 72 -1.14 5.83 -7.54
C LYS A 72 0.21 6.43 -7.16
N ASN A 73 0.23 7.54 -6.42
CA ASN A 73 1.46 8.17 -5.97
C ASN A 73 1.68 7.94 -4.48
N THR A 74 2.67 7.12 -4.12
CA THR A 74 3.01 6.77 -2.73
C THR A 74 3.19 7.97 -1.81
N ASP A 75 3.81 9.06 -2.28
CA ASP A 75 4.07 10.23 -1.44
C ASP A 75 2.78 10.98 -1.10
N ILE A 76 1.91 11.18 -2.09
CA ILE A 76 0.59 11.79 -1.91
C ILE A 76 -0.28 10.87 -1.04
N LYS A 77 -0.19 9.56 -1.27
CA LYS A 77 -0.91 8.55 -0.49
C LYS A 77 -0.59 8.62 0.99
N THR A 78 0.68 8.82 1.38
CA THR A 78 1.03 8.94 2.82
C THR A 78 0.34 10.11 3.51
N LEU A 79 0.24 11.27 2.83
CA LEU A 79 -0.49 12.43 3.34
C LEU A 79 -1.99 12.19 3.31
N TRP A 80 -2.48 11.57 2.24
CA TRP A 80 -3.90 11.27 2.05
C TRP A 80 -4.43 10.30 3.11
N LEU A 81 -3.67 9.25 3.46
CA LEU A 81 -4.03 8.27 4.49
C LEU A 81 -4.28 8.88 5.87
N GLN A 82 -3.64 10.01 6.19
CA GLN A 82 -3.86 10.72 7.46
C GLN A 82 -5.17 11.53 7.44
N ALA A 83 -5.56 12.06 6.28
CA ALA A 83 -6.75 12.88 6.12
C ALA A 83 -8.01 12.04 5.84
N GLU A 84 -7.87 10.89 5.18
CA GLU A 84 -8.97 10.02 4.74
C GLU A 84 -9.98 9.64 5.83
N PRO A 85 -9.57 9.21 7.04
CA PRO A 85 -10.50 8.82 8.09
C PRO A 85 -11.45 9.95 8.49
N PHE A 86 -11.07 11.21 8.32
CA PHE A 86 -11.90 12.36 8.67
C PHE A 86 -12.65 12.91 7.46
N LEU A 87 -12.01 12.98 6.31
CA LEU A 87 -12.58 13.56 5.11
C LEU A 87 -13.74 12.73 4.57
N LYS A 88 -13.59 11.40 4.52
CA LYS A 88 -14.60 10.50 3.92
C LYS A 88 -15.94 10.55 4.67
N PRO A 89 -16.02 10.38 6.01
CA PRO A 89 -17.29 10.47 6.73
C PRO A 89 -18.00 11.82 6.58
N ILE A 90 -17.25 12.93 6.52
CA ILE A 90 -17.83 14.27 6.32
C ILE A 90 -18.49 14.36 4.94
N ILE A 91 -17.79 13.93 3.89
CA ILE A 91 -18.32 13.94 2.51
C ILE A 91 -19.56 13.04 2.42
N TYR A 92 -19.51 11.84 3.00
CA TYR A 92 -20.65 10.94 3.05
C TYR A 92 -21.85 11.54 3.77
N SER A 93 -21.63 12.25 4.88
CA SER A 93 -22.70 12.95 5.61
C SER A 93 -23.34 14.06 4.78
N ILE A 94 -22.53 14.86 4.08
CA ILE A 94 -23.02 15.91 3.17
C ILE A 94 -23.83 15.30 2.02
N MET A 95 -23.37 14.20 1.46
CA MET A 95 -24.09 13.49 0.40
C MET A 95 -25.44 12.95 0.89
N LEU A 96 -25.48 12.36 2.09
CA LEU A 96 -26.72 11.83 2.66
C LEU A 96 -27.70 12.97 2.96
N LEU A 97 -27.24 14.09 3.52
CA LEU A 97 -28.05 15.28 3.77
C LEU A 97 -28.66 15.85 2.47
N GLY A 98 -27.88 15.96 1.39
CA GLY A 98 -28.36 16.49 0.11
C GLY A 98 -29.38 15.59 -0.60
N VAL A 99 -29.52 14.33 -0.18
CA VAL A 99 -30.49 13.36 -0.70
C VAL A 99 -31.76 13.32 0.16
N VAL A 100 -31.59 13.41 1.49
CA VAL A 100 -32.71 13.42 2.45
C VAL A 100 -33.63 14.64 2.22
N ASP A 101 -33.07 15.78 1.81
CA ASP A 101 -33.80 17.05 1.68
C ASP A 101 -34.89 17.10 0.60
N ASN A 102 -34.92 16.21 -0.42
CA ASN A 102 -35.73 16.47 -1.61
C ASN A 102 -36.84 15.47 -2.00
N ASP A 103 -36.97 14.26 -1.45
CA ASP A 103 -38.11 13.37 -1.81
C ASP A 103 -38.29 12.11 -0.91
N SER A 104 -37.94 12.17 0.38
CA SER A 104 -37.87 10.97 1.23
C SER A 104 -39.14 10.61 2.04
N GLU A 105 -40.36 10.93 1.58
CA GLU A 105 -41.60 10.59 2.33
C GLU A 105 -41.78 9.08 2.56
N ALA A 106 -41.40 8.24 1.59
CA ALA A 106 -41.49 6.77 1.70
C ALA A 106 -40.41 6.14 2.61
N ILE A 107 -39.32 6.87 2.86
CA ILE A 107 -38.22 6.46 3.75
C ILE A 107 -38.52 6.90 5.18
N MET A 108 -39.03 8.12 5.34
CA MET A 108 -39.52 8.68 6.59
C MET A 108 -40.48 7.69 7.26
N GLN A 109 -41.45 7.13 6.55
CA GLN A 109 -42.39 6.17 7.16
C GLN A 109 -41.75 4.86 7.64
N GLY A 110 -40.78 4.29 6.91
CA GLY A 110 -40.10 3.05 7.30
C GLY A 110 -39.09 3.23 8.45
N ILE A 111 -38.42 4.39 8.50
CA ILE A 111 -37.43 4.73 9.53
C ILE A 111 -38.13 5.19 10.83
N TYR A 112 -39.22 5.96 10.73
CA TYR A 112 -40.07 6.29 11.89
C TYR A 112 -40.71 5.03 12.51
N GLN A 113 -41.06 4.01 11.72
CA GLN A 113 -41.54 2.72 12.24
C GLN A 113 -40.48 1.95 13.04
N ALA A 114 -39.19 2.19 12.79
CA ALA A 114 -38.08 1.61 13.56
C ALA A 114 -37.66 2.48 14.77
N GLY A 115 -38.30 3.63 15.00
CA GLY A 115 -38.05 4.53 16.12
C GLY A 115 -36.70 5.27 16.07
N MET A 116 -35.99 5.24 14.95
CA MET A 116 -34.73 5.98 14.77
C MET A 116 -34.99 7.25 13.96
N GLY A 117 -34.57 8.42 14.43
CA GLY A 117 -34.67 9.66 13.64
C GLY A 117 -33.63 9.74 12.51
N ASP A 118 -33.86 10.62 11.52
CA ASP A 118 -33.02 10.77 10.32
C ASP A 118 -31.53 10.99 10.63
N TYR A 119 -31.26 11.78 11.68
CA TYR A 119 -29.90 12.05 12.13
C TYR A 119 -29.20 10.79 12.67
N VAL A 120 -29.92 9.85 13.29
CA VAL A 120 -29.34 8.62 13.84
C VAL A 120 -28.79 7.73 12.72
N MET A 121 -29.48 7.66 11.58
CA MET A 121 -29.03 6.90 10.41
C MET A 121 -27.82 7.55 9.73
N ILE A 122 -27.76 8.89 9.68
CA ILE A 122 -26.57 9.62 9.21
C ILE A 122 -25.38 9.33 10.14
N PHE A 123 -25.57 9.38 11.46
CA PHE A 123 -24.51 9.07 12.42
C PHE A 123 -24.04 7.61 12.32
N PHE A 124 -24.96 6.66 12.17
CA PHE A 124 -24.63 5.24 12.03
C PHE A 124 -23.85 4.96 10.74
N THR A 125 -24.30 5.50 9.62
CA THR A 125 -23.61 5.34 8.32
C THR A 125 -22.24 6.01 8.34
N ALA A 126 -22.12 7.23 8.86
CA ALA A 126 -20.84 7.92 9.02
C ALA A 126 -19.87 7.15 9.94
N GLY A 127 -20.36 6.60 11.06
CA GLY A 127 -19.57 5.77 11.97
C GLY A 127 -19.11 4.45 11.33
N ALA A 128 -19.95 3.83 10.50
CA ALA A 128 -19.58 2.65 9.74
C ALA A 128 -18.53 2.97 8.66
N VAL A 129 -18.65 4.10 7.95
CA VAL A 129 -17.65 4.58 6.98
C VAL A 129 -16.31 4.80 7.69
N TYR A 130 -16.32 5.54 8.80
CA TYR A 130 -15.14 5.81 9.62
C TYR A 130 -14.41 4.51 10.02
N SER A 131 -15.16 3.53 10.52
CA SER A 131 -14.62 2.25 10.96
C SER A 131 -13.97 1.46 9.82
N LEU A 132 -14.60 1.42 8.65
CA LEU A 132 -14.03 0.74 7.47
C LEU A 132 -12.86 1.52 6.87
N THR A 133 -12.89 2.86 6.87
CA THR A 133 -11.76 3.68 6.45
C THR A 133 -10.55 3.41 7.34
N ILE A 134 -10.69 3.37 8.67
CA ILE A 134 -9.57 2.99 9.57
C ILE A 134 -9.02 1.61 9.26
N LEU A 135 -9.90 0.62 9.03
CA LEU A 135 -9.47 -0.73 8.72
C LEU A 135 -8.66 -0.76 7.41
N ARG A 136 -9.14 -0.07 6.37
CA ARG A 136 -8.43 0.09 5.10
C ARG A 136 -7.10 0.82 5.30
N THR A 137 -7.09 1.94 6.01
CA THR A 137 -5.87 2.72 6.30
C THR A 137 -4.82 1.82 6.96
N ARG A 138 -5.18 0.98 7.94
CA ARG A 138 -4.25 0.02 8.55
C ARG A 138 -3.70 -1.03 7.59
N ILE A 139 -4.52 -1.51 6.66
CA ILE A 139 -4.09 -2.47 5.62
C ILE A 139 -3.16 -1.77 4.63
N GLN A 140 -3.47 -0.54 4.23
CA GLN A 140 -2.67 0.26 3.30
C GLN A 140 -1.36 0.75 3.92
N GLU A 141 -1.36 1.14 5.20
CA GLU A 141 -0.16 1.41 5.98
C GLU A 141 0.73 0.16 6.04
N TRP A 142 0.16 -1.01 6.30
CA TRP A 142 0.92 -2.26 6.27
C TRP A 142 1.46 -2.61 4.88
N LEU A 143 0.70 -2.34 3.81
CA LEU A 143 1.18 -2.46 2.43
C LEU A 143 2.30 -1.46 2.13
N LEU A 144 2.21 -0.23 2.63
CA LEU A 144 3.28 0.77 2.56
C LEU A 144 4.46 0.41 3.47
N GLU A 145 4.29 -0.33 4.55
CA GLU A 145 5.43 -0.88 5.30
C GLU A 145 6.17 -1.96 4.48
N ILE A 146 5.45 -2.68 3.61
CA ILE A 146 6.03 -3.73 2.75
C ILE A 146 6.64 -3.11 1.47
N ASP A 147 5.96 -2.12 0.88
CA ASP A 147 6.27 -1.46 -0.39
C ASP A 147 6.14 0.08 -0.30
N GLY A 148 6.81 0.68 0.70
CA GLY A 148 6.69 2.14 0.97
C GLY A 148 7.14 3.03 -0.18
N ASP A 149 7.93 2.48 -1.08
CA ASP A 149 8.51 3.18 -2.23
C ASP A 149 7.75 2.95 -3.56
N GLY A 150 6.72 2.07 -3.57
CA GLY A 150 5.88 1.79 -4.75
C GLY A 150 6.58 1.01 -5.87
N ASP A 151 7.71 0.39 -5.55
CA ASP A 151 8.66 -0.22 -6.48
C ASP A 151 8.30 -1.66 -6.87
N LEU A 152 7.61 -2.34 -5.96
CA LEU A 152 7.02 -3.65 -6.19
C LEU A 152 5.73 -3.57 -7.01
N PHE A 153 5.28 -2.36 -7.30
CA PHE A 153 3.95 -2.07 -7.85
C PHE A 153 2.84 -2.71 -7.00
N LEU A 154 3.09 -3.12 -5.75
CA LEU A 154 2.06 -3.74 -4.92
C LEU A 154 0.98 -2.70 -4.61
N ASN A 155 1.37 -1.46 -4.32
CA ASN A 155 0.42 -0.37 -4.18
C ASN A 155 -0.36 -0.10 -5.46
N PHE A 156 0.28 -0.18 -6.63
CA PHE A 156 -0.40 -0.01 -7.91
C PHE A 156 -1.36 -1.17 -8.19
N ILE A 157 -0.96 -2.41 -7.97
CA ILE A 157 -1.78 -3.60 -8.17
C ILE A 157 -2.96 -3.59 -7.19
N PHE A 158 -2.72 -3.38 -5.90
CA PHE A 158 -3.78 -3.30 -4.89
C PHE A 158 -4.72 -2.13 -5.17
N SER A 159 -4.21 -0.95 -5.51
CA SER A 159 -5.05 0.20 -5.90
C SER A 159 -5.82 -0.07 -7.19
N SER A 160 -5.25 -0.79 -8.16
CA SER A 160 -5.94 -1.10 -9.42
C SER A 160 -7.00 -2.18 -9.22
N ILE A 161 -6.72 -3.18 -8.38
CA ILE A 161 -7.69 -4.17 -7.90
C ILE A 161 -8.84 -3.47 -7.17
N GLU A 162 -8.51 -2.51 -6.30
CA GLU A 162 -9.47 -1.70 -5.58
C GLU A 162 -10.34 -0.85 -6.52
N ASP A 163 -9.75 -0.19 -7.52
CA ASP A 163 -10.47 0.57 -8.55
C ASP A 163 -11.40 -0.33 -9.36
N THR A 164 -10.91 -1.51 -9.74
CA THR A 164 -11.69 -2.55 -10.43
C THR A 164 -12.84 -3.00 -9.54
N PHE A 165 -12.59 -3.25 -8.25
CA PHE A 165 -13.63 -3.65 -7.31
C PHE A 165 -14.67 -2.56 -7.07
N VAL A 166 -14.29 -1.28 -7.04
CA VAL A 166 -15.25 -0.18 -6.91
C VAL A 166 -16.12 -0.08 -8.15
N PHE A 167 -15.48 -0.12 -9.33
CA PHE A 167 -16.19 -0.03 -10.61
C PHE A 167 -17.12 -1.23 -10.83
N PHE A 168 -16.61 -2.46 -10.76
CA PHE A 168 -17.43 -3.67 -10.93
C PHE A 168 -18.39 -3.90 -9.75
N GLY A 169 -17.99 -3.54 -8.53
CA GLY A 169 -18.83 -3.62 -7.35
C GLY A 169 -20.05 -2.70 -7.44
N PHE A 170 -19.91 -1.52 -8.04
CA PHE A 170 -21.05 -0.65 -8.35
C PHE A 170 -22.06 -1.36 -9.26
N PHE A 171 -21.61 -2.00 -10.34
CA PHE A 171 -22.51 -2.78 -11.20
C PHE A 171 -23.07 -4.03 -10.51
N LEU A 172 -22.26 -4.74 -9.71
CA LEU A 172 -22.72 -5.93 -8.99
C LEU A 172 -23.78 -5.57 -7.94
N LEU A 173 -23.69 -4.40 -7.32
CA LEU A 173 -24.71 -3.86 -6.44
C LEU A 173 -26.02 -3.56 -7.15
N LEU A 174 -25.96 -3.03 -8.38
CA LEU A 174 -27.15 -2.82 -9.22
C LEU A 174 -27.91 -4.14 -9.46
N VAL A 175 -27.17 -5.25 -9.64
CA VAL A 175 -27.76 -6.57 -9.93
C VAL A 175 -28.14 -7.34 -8.66
N THR A 176 -27.28 -7.35 -7.63
CA THR A 176 -27.44 -8.13 -6.40
C THR A 176 -26.84 -7.41 -5.19
N GLY A 177 -27.55 -6.39 -4.68
CA GLY A 177 -27.11 -5.57 -3.54
C GLY A 177 -26.57 -6.37 -2.34
N ILE A 178 -27.28 -7.45 -1.93
CA ILE A 178 -26.86 -8.31 -0.81
C ILE A 178 -25.62 -9.16 -1.15
N GLY A 179 -25.52 -9.65 -2.40
CA GLY A 179 -24.41 -10.48 -2.85
C GLY A 179 -23.06 -9.75 -2.78
N ALA A 180 -23.05 -8.47 -3.14
CA ALA A 180 -21.84 -7.64 -3.03
C ALA A 180 -21.37 -7.51 -1.57
N ILE A 181 -22.28 -7.22 -0.64
CA ILE A 181 -21.96 -7.02 0.78
C ILE A 181 -21.26 -8.26 1.36
N ILE A 182 -21.80 -9.45 1.08
CA ILE A 182 -21.23 -10.73 1.54
C ILE A 182 -19.84 -10.93 0.93
N PHE A 183 -19.71 -10.73 -0.38
CA PHE A 183 -18.45 -10.90 -1.10
C PHE A 183 -17.34 -9.98 -0.56
N PHE A 184 -17.65 -8.70 -0.32
CA PHE A 184 -16.71 -7.75 0.27
C PHE A 184 -16.31 -8.12 1.70
N GLY A 185 -17.27 -8.51 2.54
CA GLY A 185 -17.00 -8.95 3.91
C GLY A 185 -16.02 -10.12 3.95
N ILE A 186 -16.14 -11.06 3.01
CA ILE A 186 -15.23 -12.20 2.88
C ILE A 186 -13.81 -11.74 2.51
N ILE A 187 -13.64 -10.88 1.50
CA ILE A 187 -12.31 -10.43 1.05
C ILE A 187 -11.56 -9.70 2.17
N VAL A 188 -12.22 -8.72 2.80
CA VAL A 188 -11.63 -7.94 3.89
C VAL A 188 -11.30 -8.84 5.08
N GLY A 189 -12.20 -9.78 5.42
CA GLY A 189 -11.97 -10.77 6.47
C GLY A 189 -10.74 -11.65 6.20
N VAL A 190 -10.57 -12.14 4.97
CA VAL A 190 -9.40 -12.95 4.58
C VAL A 190 -8.10 -12.16 4.70
N LEU A 191 -8.07 -10.91 4.23
CA LEU A 191 -6.88 -10.05 4.31
C LEU A 191 -6.51 -9.76 5.78
N TYR A 192 -7.50 -9.47 6.62
CA TYR A 192 -7.31 -9.23 8.04
C TYR A 192 -6.74 -10.45 8.76
N LEU A 193 -7.34 -11.63 8.56
CA LEU A 193 -6.87 -12.89 9.14
C LEU A 193 -5.46 -13.25 8.67
N TRP A 194 -5.14 -12.97 7.40
CA TRP A 194 -3.81 -13.21 6.86
C TRP A 194 -2.76 -12.32 7.53
N GLN A 195 -3.06 -11.02 7.69
CA GLN A 195 -2.18 -10.08 8.39
C GLN A 195 -1.94 -10.53 9.85
N GLN A 196 -3.01 -10.93 10.55
CA GLN A 196 -2.91 -11.41 11.93
C GLN A 196 -2.09 -12.70 12.04
N LYS A 197 -2.24 -13.61 11.08
CA LYS A 197 -1.47 -14.86 11.02
C LYS A 197 0.02 -14.58 10.83
N ILE A 198 0.41 -13.63 9.98
CA ILE A 198 1.82 -13.24 9.78
C ILE A 198 2.42 -12.69 11.07
N LYS A 199 1.75 -11.73 11.72
CA LYS A 199 2.22 -11.14 13.00
C LYS A 199 2.37 -12.20 14.10
N THR A 200 1.38 -13.08 14.21
CA THR A 200 1.40 -14.18 15.19
C THR A 200 2.54 -15.15 14.91
N ASN A 201 2.83 -15.45 13.65
CA ASN A 201 3.93 -16.31 13.26
C ASN A 201 5.29 -15.67 13.55
N GLU A 202 5.45 -14.36 13.36
CA GLU A 202 6.69 -13.64 13.73
C GLU A 202 6.93 -13.69 15.25
N GLU A 203 5.88 -13.51 16.07
CA GLU A 203 5.97 -13.60 17.52
C GLU A 203 6.32 -15.02 18.01
N LYS A 204 5.71 -16.05 17.41
CA LYS A 204 5.99 -17.46 17.73
C LYS A 204 7.41 -17.88 17.39
N GLN A 205 8.06 -17.22 16.42
CA GLN A 205 9.42 -17.54 16.01
C GLN A 205 10.51 -16.94 16.91
N LYS A 206 10.15 -16.08 17.88
CA LYS A 206 11.11 -15.48 18.80
C LYS A 206 11.72 -16.51 19.75
N ILE A 207 13.02 -16.38 19.99
CA ILE A 207 13.80 -17.27 20.85
C ILE A 207 14.21 -16.49 22.11
N ALA A 208 14.11 -17.14 23.28
CA ALA A 208 14.54 -16.54 24.54
C ALA A 208 16.07 -16.44 24.59
N CYS A 209 16.58 -15.32 25.10
CA CYS A 209 18.00 -15.16 25.36
C CYS A 209 18.45 -16.08 26.50
N SER A 210 19.58 -16.76 26.34
CA SER A 210 20.16 -17.63 27.38
C SER A 210 20.54 -16.88 28.66
N SER A 211 20.83 -15.58 28.58
CA SER A 211 21.26 -14.78 29.74
C SER A 211 20.11 -14.07 30.45
N CYS A 212 19.22 -13.37 29.70
CA CYS A 212 18.16 -12.55 30.30
C CYS A 212 16.73 -13.02 30.01
N GLN A 213 16.56 -14.17 29.34
CA GLN A 213 15.26 -14.74 28.94
C GLN A 213 14.38 -13.85 28.05
N HIS A 214 14.87 -12.68 27.63
CA HIS A 214 14.14 -11.79 26.74
C HIS A 214 13.95 -12.44 25.35
N LYS A 215 12.73 -12.34 24.81
CA LYS A 215 12.36 -12.92 23.51
C LYS A 215 12.89 -12.05 22.38
N ASN A 216 13.90 -12.54 21.67
CA ASN A 216 14.49 -11.84 20.52
C ASN A 216 14.13 -12.54 19.21
N PRO A 217 14.17 -11.82 18.08
CA PRO A 217 14.08 -12.45 16.77
C PRO A 217 15.18 -13.50 16.56
N PRO A 218 14.90 -14.63 15.90
CA PRO A 218 15.82 -15.77 15.79
C PRO A 218 17.06 -15.50 14.91
N PHE A 219 17.09 -14.37 14.22
CA PHE A 219 18.17 -13.93 13.34
C PHE A 219 18.97 -12.76 13.96
N ALA A 220 18.71 -12.39 15.22
CA ALA A 220 19.47 -11.39 15.95
C ALA A 220 20.88 -11.92 16.30
N LEU A 221 21.89 -11.08 16.15
CA LEU A 221 23.27 -11.42 16.53
C LEU A 221 23.49 -11.24 18.03
N GLU A 222 22.74 -10.31 18.63
CA GLU A 222 22.83 -9.90 20.02
C GLU A 222 21.43 -9.70 20.61
N CYS A 223 21.29 -9.90 21.91
CA CYS A 223 20.07 -9.58 22.62
C CYS A 223 19.79 -8.07 22.61
N SER A 224 18.52 -7.68 22.40
CA SER A 224 18.07 -6.30 22.51
C SER A 224 18.28 -5.68 23.90
N ASN A 225 18.17 -6.49 24.97
CA ASN A 225 18.20 -6.04 26.36
C ASN A 225 19.59 -6.15 27.02
N CYS A 226 20.16 -7.37 27.08
CA CYS A 226 21.43 -7.61 27.76
C CYS A 226 22.67 -7.55 26.84
N HIS A 227 22.47 -7.34 25.54
CA HIS A 227 23.54 -7.29 24.51
C HIS A 227 24.43 -8.53 24.40
N THR A 228 24.12 -9.62 25.12
CA THR A 228 24.84 -10.89 25.00
C THR A 228 24.66 -11.45 23.59
N SER A 229 25.75 -11.96 23.01
CA SER A 229 25.71 -12.62 21.70
C SER A 229 24.85 -13.88 21.77
N GLN A 230 23.99 -14.08 20.77
CA GLN A 230 23.12 -15.26 20.72
C GLN A 230 23.90 -16.50 20.26
N SER A 231 23.66 -17.63 20.92
CA SER A 231 24.27 -18.92 20.58
C SER A 231 23.65 -19.57 19.35
N GLN A 232 22.36 -19.31 19.09
CA GLN A 232 21.60 -19.88 17.96
C GLN A 232 21.11 -18.77 17.04
N ILE A 233 21.84 -18.54 15.94
CA ILE A 233 21.50 -17.52 14.94
C ILE A 233 21.00 -18.25 13.69
N TYR A 234 19.79 -17.92 13.23
CA TYR A 234 19.23 -18.47 12.00
C TYR A 234 19.34 -17.51 10.83
N LYS A 235 19.43 -18.04 9.60
CA LYS A 235 19.40 -17.21 8.40
C LYS A 235 18.02 -16.57 8.21
N ILE A 236 18.03 -15.34 7.71
CA ILE A 236 16.79 -14.62 7.38
C ILE A 236 16.37 -14.93 5.94
N GLY A 237 15.09 -15.30 5.77
CA GLY A 237 14.47 -15.48 4.46
C GLY A 237 14.16 -14.14 3.80
N PHE A 238 13.85 -14.16 2.49
CA PHE A 238 13.55 -12.94 1.73
C PHE A 238 12.38 -12.13 2.32
N LEU A 239 11.37 -12.82 2.86
CA LEU A 239 10.19 -12.24 3.51
C LEU A 239 10.34 -12.07 5.04
N GLY A 240 11.58 -12.05 5.56
CA GLY A 240 11.82 -11.88 7.00
C GLY A 240 11.52 -13.10 7.88
N GLN A 241 11.20 -14.25 7.27
CA GLN A 241 10.94 -15.50 7.99
C GLN A 241 12.23 -16.23 8.39
N LYS A 242 12.19 -16.98 9.50
CA LYS A 242 13.27 -17.88 9.91
C LYS A 242 13.48 -18.98 8.86
N LYS A 243 14.70 -19.13 8.35
CA LYS A 243 15.12 -20.36 7.64
C LYS A 243 15.59 -21.40 8.66
N ASN A 244 15.36 -22.68 8.39
CA ASN A 244 15.82 -23.78 9.25
C ASN A 244 17.35 -23.94 9.29
N GLU A 245 18.06 -23.24 8.40
CA GLU A 245 19.52 -23.26 8.35
C GLU A 245 20.12 -22.32 9.41
N GLN A 246 20.89 -22.90 10.32
CA GLN A 246 21.63 -22.17 11.33
C GLN A 246 22.88 -21.53 10.72
N LEU A 247 23.24 -20.33 11.18
CA LEU A 247 24.41 -19.61 10.73
C LEU A 247 25.65 -20.17 11.44
N ASN A 248 26.68 -20.55 10.67
CA ASN A 248 27.98 -20.92 11.22
C ASN A 248 28.59 -19.74 12.00
N ASN A 249 29.39 -20.04 13.02
CA ASN A 249 30.04 -19.03 13.88
C ASN A 249 31.14 -18.21 13.19
N ASP A 250 31.32 -18.36 11.87
CA ASP A 250 32.31 -17.62 11.10
C ASP A 250 32.03 -16.11 11.10
N THR A 251 33.07 -15.32 11.34
CA THR A 251 33.01 -13.85 11.31
C THR A 251 32.49 -13.32 9.96
N LYS A 252 32.87 -13.95 8.85
CA LYS A 252 32.39 -13.61 7.50
C LYS A 252 30.89 -13.90 7.32
N ALA A 253 30.40 -14.99 7.89
CA ALA A 253 28.98 -15.35 7.84
C ALA A 253 28.13 -14.37 8.66
N ARG A 254 28.60 -14.00 9.86
CA ARG A 254 27.97 -12.98 10.71
C ARG A 254 27.92 -11.62 10.02
N LYS A 255 29.02 -11.14 9.43
CA LYS A 255 29.06 -9.86 8.68
C LYS A 255 28.11 -9.87 7.48
N LYS A 256 28.02 -10.98 6.74
CA LYS A 256 27.05 -11.15 5.65
C LYS A 256 25.61 -11.10 6.16
N GLN A 257 25.33 -11.74 7.29
CA GLN A 257 24.02 -11.71 7.93
C GLN A 257 23.64 -10.29 8.37
N THR A 258 24.57 -9.52 8.95
CA THR A 258 24.37 -8.10 9.27
C THR A 258 23.88 -7.31 8.06
N PHE A 259 24.53 -7.47 6.90
CA PHE A 259 24.10 -6.78 5.68
C PHE A 259 22.75 -7.27 5.17
N ASN A 260 22.45 -8.58 5.29
CA ASN A 260 21.11 -9.09 4.97
C ASN A 260 20.02 -8.48 5.87
N LEU A 261 20.29 -8.29 7.17
CA LEU A 261 19.35 -7.62 8.08
C LEU A 261 19.11 -6.17 7.67
N LEU A 262 20.17 -5.44 7.31
CA LEU A 262 20.06 -4.06 6.81
C LEU A 262 19.23 -3.97 5.52
N THR A 263 19.31 -4.98 4.63
CA THR A 263 18.49 -5.01 3.41
C THR A 263 16.98 -5.11 3.68
N GLN A 264 16.58 -5.51 4.89
CA GLN A 264 15.19 -5.69 5.31
C GLN A 264 14.74 -4.68 6.37
N GLU A 265 15.39 -3.51 6.45
CA GLU A 265 15.11 -2.48 7.47
C GLU A 265 15.19 -3.00 8.90
N ARG A 266 16.07 -3.97 9.16
CA ARG A 266 16.29 -4.50 10.50
C ARG A 266 17.63 -4.02 11.03
N CYS A 267 17.68 -3.76 12.33
CA CYS A 267 18.91 -3.43 13.03
C CYS A 267 19.93 -4.57 12.83
N GLY A 268 21.17 -4.24 12.47
CA GLY A 268 22.19 -5.26 12.27
C GLY A 268 22.66 -5.99 13.55
N TYR A 269 22.20 -5.57 14.74
CA TYR A 269 22.50 -6.20 16.03
C TYR A 269 21.32 -7.01 16.57
N CYS A 270 20.25 -6.33 16.99
CA CYS A 270 19.07 -6.95 17.62
C CYS A 270 17.99 -7.39 16.63
N ALA A 271 18.15 -7.04 15.35
CA ALA A 271 17.25 -7.39 14.26
C ALA A 271 15.78 -6.94 14.39
N SER A 272 15.49 -5.99 15.29
CA SER A 272 14.22 -5.26 15.30
C SER A 272 14.11 -4.38 14.05
N LYS A 273 12.89 -4.18 13.54
CA LYS A 273 12.64 -3.25 12.42
C LYS A 273 13.01 -1.82 12.84
N THR A 274 13.93 -1.18 12.12
CA THR A 274 14.33 0.22 12.28
C THR A 274 15.18 0.68 11.10
N ASN A 275 14.95 1.90 10.65
CA ASN A 275 15.80 2.64 9.69
C ASN A 275 16.43 3.89 10.32
N LYS A 276 16.24 4.10 11.64
CA LYS A 276 16.76 5.26 12.37
C LYS A 276 18.26 5.11 12.65
N LYS A 277 18.96 6.25 12.77
CA LYS A 277 20.40 6.33 13.13
C LYS A 277 20.72 5.68 14.47
N VAL A 278 19.75 5.64 15.39
CA VAL A 278 19.85 4.92 16.67
C VAL A 278 18.67 3.97 16.74
N CYS A 279 18.94 2.71 17.07
CA CYS A 279 17.88 1.72 17.20
C CYS A 279 17.02 2.02 18.45
N PRO A 280 15.68 2.12 18.34
CA PRO A 280 14.82 2.38 19.50
C PRO A 280 14.85 1.21 20.52
N THR A 281 15.06 -0.02 20.05
CA THR A 281 15.03 -1.23 20.87
C THR A 281 16.34 -1.46 21.62
N CYS A 282 17.48 -1.47 20.91
CA CYS A 282 18.77 -1.78 21.52
C CYS A 282 19.63 -0.54 21.81
N ARG A 283 19.18 0.66 21.44
CA ARG A 283 19.88 1.95 21.62
C ARG A 283 21.29 2.05 21.01
N LYS A 284 21.74 1.04 20.28
CA LYS A 284 23.00 1.08 19.54
C LYS A 284 22.89 1.96 18.30
N GLU A 285 24.01 2.60 17.98
CA GLU A 285 24.15 3.35 16.74
C GLU A 285 24.07 2.44 15.51
N HIS A 286 23.58 3.01 14.43
CA HIS A 286 23.45 2.33 13.17
C HIS A 286 24.83 1.97 12.60
N ILE A 287 24.99 0.73 12.11
CA ILE A 287 26.26 0.18 11.62
C ILE A 287 26.84 1.01 10.46
N LEU A 288 25.98 1.73 9.73
CA LEU A 288 26.35 2.61 8.61
C LEU A 288 26.93 3.96 9.05
N ASN A 289 27.01 4.29 10.36
CA ASN A 289 27.70 5.49 10.82
C ASN A 289 29.22 5.42 10.53
N THR A 290 29.81 4.23 10.53
CA THR A 290 31.23 4.03 10.22
C THR A 290 31.46 4.00 8.71
N SER A 291 32.42 4.81 8.22
CA SER A 291 32.75 4.91 6.79
C SER A 291 33.19 3.58 6.16
N GLU A 292 33.89 2.74 6.92
CA GLU A 292 34.32 1.41 6.48
C GLU A 292 33.12 0.48 6.24
N ASN A 293 32.18 0.44 7.18
CA ASN A 293 30.95 -0.36 7.06
C ASN A 293 30.06 0.12 5.91
N ARG A 294 30.01 1.45 5.65
CA ARG A 294 29.32 1.99 4.46
C ARG A 294 29.92 1.47 3.17
N LYS A 295 31.25 1.54 3.03
CA LYS A 295 31.95 1.05 1.83
C LYS A 295 31.71 -0.45 1.64
N ALA A 296 31.81 -1.23 2.72
CA ALA A 296 31.56 -2.67 2.69
C ALA A 296 30.10 -3.01 2.30
N TYR A 297 29.12 -2.24 2.78
CA TYR A 297 27.71 -2.40 2.39
C TYR A 297 27.46 -2.04 0.92
N ILE A 298 28.06 -0.94 0.42
CA ILE A 298 27.96 -0.57 -0.99
C ILE A 298 28.60 -1.65 -1.87
N MET A 299 29.77 -2.18 -1.51
CA MET A 299 30.40 -3.28 -2.25
C MET A 299 29.53 -4.54 -2.26
N PHE A 300 28.87 -4.84 -1.14
CA PHE A 300 27.93 -5.95 -1.03
C PHE A 300 26.76 -5.80 -2.02
N ILE A 301 26.18 -4.61 -2.13
CA ILE A 301 25.09 -4.33 -3.09
C ILE A 301 25.61 -4.28 -4.53
N GLN A 302 26.80 -3.71 -4.75
CA GLN A 302 27.42 -3.64 -6.07
C GLN A 302 27.68 -5.04 -6.64
N LYS A 303 28.06 -6.01 -5.80
CA LYS A 303 28.19 -7.41 -6.22
C LYS A 303 26.85 -7.98 -6.70
N ARG A 304 25.74 -7.66 -6.01
CA ARG A 304 24.38 -8.06 -6.44
C ARG A 304 24.00 -7.43 -7.78
N TYR A 305 24.30 -6.14 -7.93
CA TYR A 305 24.10 -5.41 -9.19
C TYR A 305 24.90 -6.04 -10.34
N ALA A 306 26.18 -6.35 -10.13
CA ALA A 306 27.03 -6.98 -11.14
C ALA A 306 26.51 -8.36 -11.59
N THR A 307 25.88 -9.12 -10.68
CA THR A 307 25.21 -10.38 -11.03
C THR A 307 23.87 -10.16 -11.75
N TRP A 308 23.13 -9.10 -11.41
CA TRP A 308 21.82 -8.81 -12.00
C TRP A 308 21.91 -8.18 -13.40
N LEU A 309 22.94 -7.37 -13.67
CA LEU A 309 23.13 -6.69 -14.94
C LEU A 309 23.09 -7.63 -16.17
N PRO A 310 23.87 -8.75 -16.23
CA PRO A 310 23.79 -9.66 -17.37
C PRO A 310 22.41 -10.34 -17.49
N LEU A 311 21.75 -10.63 -16.37
CA LEU A 311 20.39 -11.18 -16.38
C LEU A 311 19.39 -10.16 -16.96
N SER A 312 19.55 -8.87 -16.66
CA SER A 312 18.70 -7.82 -17.22
C SER A 312 18.86 -7.65 -18.73
N ILE A 313 20.07 -7.88 -19.26
CA ILE A 313 20.34 -7.90 -20.71
C ILE A 313 19.61 -9.08 -21.34
N GLY A 314 19.76 -10.28 -20.76
CA GLY A 314 19.08 -11.49 -21.25
C GLY A 314 17.56 -11.36 -21.24
N LEU A 315 16.99 -10.81 -20.16
CA LEU A 315 15.55 -10.54 -20.07
C LEU A 315 15.08 -9.46 -21.06
N GLY A 316 15.93 -8.49 -21.41
CA GLY A 316 15.58 -7.43 -22.36
C GLY A 316 15.31 -7.91 -23.79
N PHE A 317 15.65 -9.16 -24.13
CA PHE A 317 15.27 -9.79 -25.41
C PHE A 317 13.80 -10.21 -25.48
N ILE A 318 13.10 -10.32 -24.34
CA ILE A 318 11.67 -10.62 -24.29
C ILE A 318 10.91 -9.30 -24.19
N PRO A 319 10.22 -8.86 -25.24
CA PRO A 319 9.51 -7.58 -25.24
C PRO A 319 8.47 -7.52 -24.12
N ILE A 320 8.32 -6.35 -23.49
CA ILE A 320 7.35 -6.02 -22.44
C ILE A 320 7.53 -6.86 -21.15
N VAL A 321 7.32 -8.18 -21.21
CA VAL A 321 7.38 -9.10 -20.07
C VAL A 321 8.80 -9.19 -19.50
N GLY A 322 9.81 -9.32 -20.36
CA GLY A 322 11.20 -9.40 -19.92
C GLY A 322 11.68 -8.10 -19.26
N ILE A 323 11.30 -6.95 -19.84
CA ILE A 323 11.57 -5.63 -19.26
C ILE A 323 10.88 -5.51 -17.89
N ALA A 324 9.61 -5.91 -17.77
CA ALA A 324 8.88 -5.87 -16.50
C ALA A 324 9.57 -6.72 -15.42
N ILE A 325 9.95 -7.96 -15.73
CA ILE A 325 10.66 -8.85 -14.80
C ILE A 325 12.03 -8.27 -14.43
N ALA A 326 12.78 -7.73 -15.40
CA ALA A 326 14.09 -7.14 -15.16
C ALA A 326 14.01 -5.93 -14.22
N VAL A 327 13.03 -5.05 -14.43
CA VAL A 327 12.78 -3.87 -13.60
C VAL A 327 12.32 -4.27 -12.20
N LEU A 328 11.31 -5.15 -12.09
CA LEU A 328 10.78 -5.64 -10.82
C LEU A 328 11.86 -6.34 -9.99
N GLY A 329 12.62 -7.22 -10.62
CA GLY A 329 13.70 -7.94 -9.95
C GLY A 329 14.85 -7.01 -9.53
N ALA A 330 15.22 -6.02 -10.35
CA ALA A 330 16.22 -5.02 -9.97
C ALA A 330 15.75 -4.18 -8.77
N ASN A 331 14.48 -3.76 -8.76
CA ASN A 331 13.86 -3.04 -7.66
C ASN A 331 13.95 -3.82 -6.36
N LEU A 332 13.57 -5.09 -6.38
CA LEU A 332 13.59 -5.95 -5.21
C LEU A 332 14.98 -6.31 -4.72
N TYR A 333 15.85 -6.72 -5.64
CA TYR A 333 17.10 -7.36 -5.30
C TYR A 333 18.25 -6.38 -5.07
N VAL A 334 18.26 -5.27 -5.82
CA VAL A 334 19.36 -4.32 -5.89
C VAL A 334 19.00 -2.97 -5.24
N PHE A 335 17.83 -2.40 -5.57
CA PHE A 335 17.52 -1.02 -5.17
C PHE A 335 16.87 -0.93 -3.78
N ALA A 336 15.92 -1.80 -3.46
CA ALA A 336 15.23 -1.81 -2.17
C ALA A 336 16.20 -1.75 -0.97
N PRO A 337 17.33 -2.49 -0.92
CA PRO A 337 18.30 -2.39 0.18
C PRO A 337 18.90 -1.01 0.44
N MET A 338 19.08 -0.18 -0.60
CA MET A 338 19.64 1.18 -0.46
C MET A 338 18.55 2.19 -0.12
N LYS A 339 17.39 2.06 -0.75
CA LYS A 339 16.25 2.96 -0.57
C LYS A 339 15.73 2.97 0.86
N ARG A 340 15.52 1.77 1.40
CA ARG A 340 15.08 1.49 2.79
C ARG A 340 15.90 2.18 3.88
N GLN A 341 17.11 2.62 3.54
CA GLN A 341 18.06 3.29 4.44
C GLN A 341 18.06 4.82 4.29
N ILE A 342 17.16 5.39 3.47
CA ILE A 342 17.04 6.82 3.19
C ILE A 342 15.60 7.24 3.49
N PRO A 343 15.36 8.34 4.22
CA PRO A 343 13.99 8.82 4.47
C PRO A 343 13.35 9.34 3.18
N SER A 344 12.07 9.01 2.96
CA SER A 344 11.32 9.28 1.71
C SER A 344 11.31 10.76 1.30
N ILE A 345 11.24 11.69 2.27
CA ILE A 345 11.26 13.15 2.02
C ILE A 345 12.56 13.59 1.31
N LYS A 346 13.69 12.95 1.60
CA LYS A 346 14.98 13.27 0.97
C LYS A 346 15.18 12.57 -0.38
N ALA A 347 14.29 11.65 -0.72
CA ALA A 347 14.34 10.84 -1.93
C ALA A 347 13.39 11.31 -3.05
N VAL A 348 12.54 12.32 -2.78
CA VAL A 348 11.53 12.83 -3.74
C VAL A 348 12.12 13.12 -5.12
N GLY A 349 13.24 13.84 -5.19
CA GLY A 349 13.89 14.15 -6.48
C GLY A 349 14.37 12.90 -7.25
N VAL A 350 14.88 11.90 -6.53
CA VAL A 350 15.31 10.62 -7.11
C VAL A 350 14.11 9.81 -7.58
N GLN A 351 13.00 9.84 -6.84
CA GLN A 351 11.77 9.13 -7.18
C GLN A 351 11.09 9.73 -8.42
N ILE A 352 10.98 11.05 -8.53
CA ILE A 352 10.41 11.73 -9.72
C ILE A 352 11.23 11.36 -10.96
N LEU A 353 12.55 11.51 -10.89
CA LEU A 353 13.43 11.19 -12.03
C LEU A 353 13.36 9.70 -12.40
N THR A 354 13.21 8.81 -11.42
CA THR A 354 13.01 7.37 -11.66
C THR A 354 11.69 7.08 -12.37
N LYS A 355 10.60 7.79 -12.05
CA LYS A 355 9.29 7.65 -12.71
C LYS A 355 9.35 8.12 -14.17
N ILE A 356 10.03 9.24 -14.44
CA ILE A 356 10.27 9.73 -15.80
C ILE A 356 11.10 8.70 -16.59
N LEU A 357 12.17 8.17 -15.99
CA LEU A 357 13.02 7.16 -16.62
C LEU A 357 12.22 5.87 -16.94
N LEU A 358 11.36 5.42 -16.02
CA LEU A 358 10.49 4.26 -16.24
C LEU A 358 9.51 4.51 -17.39
N PHE A 359 8.90 5.70 -17.44
CA PHE A 359 8.01 6.08 -18.53
C PHE A 359 8.73 6.02 -19.88
N CYS A 360 9.94 6.58 -19.98
CA CYS A 360 10.77 6.47 -21.19
C CYS A 360 11.06 5.00 -21.55
N VAL A 361 11.40 4.16 -20.58
CA VAL A 361 11.68 2.73 -20.83
C VAL A 361 10.45 1.98 -21.30
N ILE A 362 9.26 2.27 -20.78
CA ILE A 362 8.02 1.61 -21.25
C ILE A 362 7.68 2.10 -22.66
N PHE A 363 7.80 3.40 -22.92
CA PHE A 363 7.45 3.99 -24.21
C PHE A 363 8.40 3.55 -25.33
N PHE A 364 9.72 3.57 -25.10
CA PHE A 364 10.74 3.19 -26.08
C PHE A 364 11.14 1.71 -26.02
N GLY A 365 10.74 0.98 -24.97
CA GLY A 365 11.16 -0.40 -24.70
C GLY A 365 10.70 -1.41 -25.73
N SER A 366 9.61 -1.13 -26.45
CA SER A 366 9.10 -1.96 -27.54
C SER A 366 10.08 -2.09 -28.72
N VAL A 367 11.01 -1.13 -28.88
CA VAL A 367 11.97 -1.11 -30.01
C VAL A 367 13.37 -1.54 -29.58
N ALA A 368 13.80 -1.19 -28.35
CA ALA A 368 15.17 -1.39 -27.89
C ALA A 368 15.29 -1.90 -26.44
N GLY A 369 14.44 -2.85 -26.05
CA GLY A 369 14.36 -3.39 -24.69
C GLY A 369 15.69 -3.89 -24.10
N PHE A 370 16.52 -4.56 -24.91
CA PHE A 370 17.82 -5.10 -24.49
C PHE A 370 18.86 -4.02 -24.13
N ILE A 371 18.70 -2.78 -24.63
CA ILE A 371 19.56 -1.64 -24.29
C ILE A 371 18.93 -0.84 -23.15
N LEU A 372 17.62 -0.59 -23.23
CA LEU A 372 16.91 0.25 -22.27
C LEU A 372 16.84 -0.36 -20.87
N ALA A 373 16.65 -1.68 -20.74
CA ALA A 373 16.60 -2.37 -19.44
C ALA A 373 17.91 -2.29 -18.63
N PRO A 374 19.10 -2.64 -19.18
CA PRO A 374 20.36 -2.48 -18.45
C PRO A 374 20.74 -1.01 -18.24
N LEU A 375 20.41 -0.11 -19.20
CA LEU A 375 20.63 1.32 -19.05
C LEU A 375 19.81 1.86 -17.87
N TYR A 376 18.53 1.50 -17.79
CA TYR A 376 17.65 1.83 -16.67
C TYR A 376 18.23 1.36 -15.34
N CYS A 377 18.64 0.09 -15.27
CA CYS A 377 19.21 -0.47 -14.05
C CYS A 377 20.50 0.26 -13.64
N SER A 378 21.34 0.63 -14.61
CA SER A 378 22.59 1.34 -14.39
C SER A 378 22.35 2.76 -13.84
N VAL A 379 21.58 3.57 -14.56
CA VAL A 379 21.28 4.96 -14.17
C VAL A 379 20.65 4.99 -12.78
N ARG A 380 19.66 4.12 -12.56
CA ARG A 380 18.97 4.02 -11.27
C ARG A 380 19.90 3.57 -10.15
N PHE A 381 20.80 2.61 -10.40
CA PHE A 381 21.80 2.19 -9.41
C PHE A 381 22.69 3.37 -8.98
N PHE A 382 23.23 4.14 -9.93
CA PHE A 382 24.10 5.27 -9.63
C PHE A 382 23.37 6.39 -8.89
N MET A 383 22.12 6.68 -9.26
CA MET A 383 21.31 7.66 -8.55
C MET A 383 21.11 7.28 -7.07
N TRP A 384 20.70 6.04 -6.80
CA TRP A 384 20.49 5.58 -5.42
C TRP A 384 21.77 5.44 -4.62
N ARG A 385 22.86 4.99 -5.25
CA ARG A 385 24.18 4.97 -4.63
C ARG A 385 24.62 6.38 -4.20
N THR A 386 24.42 7.37 -5.06
CA THR A 386 24.81 8.76 -4.78
C THR A 386 23.95 9.35 -3.66
N ALA A 387 22.63 9.13 -3.71
CA ALA A 387 21.72 9.55 -2.65
C ALA A 387 22.05 8.90 -1.30
N PHE A 388 22.36 7.60 -1.29
CA PHE A 388 22.76 6.86 -0.09
C PHE A 388 24.04 7.40 0.51
N VAL A 389 25.09 7.61 -0.30
CA VAL A 389 26.36 8.18 0.16
C VAL A 389 26.16 9.58 0.71
N LYS A 390 25.33 10.41 0.08
CA LYS A 390 25.03 11.77 0.55
C LYS A 390 24.24 11.78 1.86
N HIS A 391 23.35 10.81 2.09
CA HIS A 391 22.55 10.76 3.31
C HIS A 391 23.36 10.36 4.55
N TRP A 392 24.32 9.45 4.37
CA TRP A 392 25.13 8.89 5.45
C TRP A 392 26.55 9.48 5.55
N LYS A 393 26.88 10.47 4.72
CA LYS A 393 28.03 11.35 4.91
C LYS A 393 27.61 12.46 5.86
#